data_AF-A0A969IHZ3-F1
#
_entry.id   AF-A0A969IHZ3-F1
#
_cell.length_a   1.000
_cell.length_b   1.000
_cell.length_c   1.000
_cell.angle_alpha   90.00
_cell.angle_beta   90.00
_cell.angle_gamma   90.00
#
_symmetry.space_group_name_H-M   'P 1'
#
loop_
_entity.id
_entity.type
_entity.pdbx_description
1 polymer ?
#
loop_
_entity_poly.entity_id
_entity_poly.type
_entity_poly.pdbx_seq_one_letter_code
_entity_poly.pdbx_strand_id
1 'polypeptide(L)'
;MLLKADVQGYEDRVLAGSTRILDRIVLLELEVSFAPLYQGQKLFSEIHEWALQNGFCLVALEAGFRNPKTYHLLQADALYTRGGAAPHQSGIN
;
A
#
# COMPACT_ATOMS: atom_id res chain seq x y z
N MET A 1 -15.58 -3.41 1.70
CA MET A 1 -14.73 -4.61 1.93
C MET A 1 -13.30 -4.14 2.10
N LEU A 2 -12.57 -4.72 3.06
CA LEU A 2 -11.14 -4.50 3.29
C LEU A 2 -10.35 -5.69 2.74
N LEU A 3 -9.28 -5.42 2.00
CA LEU A 3 -8.23 -6.38 1.70
C LEU A 3 -6.96 -5.95 2.45
N LYS A 4 -6.50 -6.77 3.39
CA LYS A 4 -5.16 -6.65 3.99
C LYS A 4 -4.26 -7.73 3.40
N ALA A 5 -3.09 -7.36 2.90
CA ALA A 5 -2.07 -8.32 2.46
C ALA A 5 -0.82 -8.17 3.33
N ASP A 6 -0.60 -9.17 4.17
CA ASP A 6 0.52 -9.26 5.12
C ASP A 6 1.40 -10.44 4.66
N VAL A 7 2.14 -10.19 3.58
CA VAL A 7 2.80 -11.24 2.79
C VAL A 7 4.23 -10.85 2.42
N GLN A 8 4.99 -10.25 3.35
CA GLN A 8 6.42 -9.92 3.27
C GLN A 8 7.10 -10.15 1.89
N GLY A 9 6.82 -9.29 0.91
CA GLY A 9 7.45 -9.30 -0.42
C GLY A 9 6.71 -10.06 -1.53
N TYR A 10 5.49 -10.54 -1.30
CA TYR A 10 4.62 -11.22 -2.27
C TYR A 10 3.27 -10.51 -2.48
N GLU A 11 3.18 -9.23 -2.14
CA GLU A 11 1.96 -8.43 -2.21
C GLU A 11 1.42 -8.42 -3.64
N ASP A 12 2.30 -8.36 -4.63
CA ASP A 12 1.96 -8.39 -6.05
C ASP A 12 1.18 -9.66 -6.47
N ARG A 13 1.49 -10.81 -5.85
CA ARG A 13 0.79 -12.08 -6.10
C ARG A 13 -0.62 -12.08 -5.52
N VAL A 14 -0.79 -11.51 -4.32
CA VAL A 14 -2.11 -11.33 -3.69
C VAL A 14 -2.96 -10.41 -4.55
N LEU A 15 -2.38 -9.30 -5.02
CA LEU A 15 -3.05 -8.35 -5.90
C LEU A 15 -3.46 -9.01 -7.23
N ALA A 16 -2.58 -9.80 -7.86
CA ALA A 16 -2.89 -10.55 -9.08
C ALA A 16 -4.05 -11.55 -8.88
N GLY A 17 -4.09 -12.24 -7.74
CA GLY A 17 -5.18 -13.16 -7.39
C GLY A 17 -6.52 -12.46 -7.08
N SER A 18 -6.47 -11.20 -6.65
CA SER A 18 -7.64 -10.43 -6.21
C SER A 18 -8.42 -9.75 -7.33
N THR A 19 -7.96 -9.80 -8.57
CA THR A 19 -8.52 -9.07 -9.73
C THR A 19 -10.05 -9.22 -9.88
N ARG A 20 -10.60 -10.42 -9.66
CA ARG A 20 -12.05 -10.69 -9.77
C ARG A 20 -12.92 -10.04 -8.69
N ILE A 21 -12.32 -9.64 -7.58
CA ILE A 21 -13.02 -8.97 -6.47
C ILE A 21 -12.57 -7.53 -6.29
N LEU A 22 -11.67 -7.05 -7.15
CA LEU A 22 -10.99 -5.77 -6.98
C LEU A 22 -12.00 -4.62 -6.91
N ASP A 23 -13.02 -4.62 -7.76
CA ASP A 23 -14.10 -3.63 -7.80
C ASP A 23 -14.92 -3.56 -6.49
N ARG A 24 -14.88 -4.61 -5.68
CA ARG A 24 -15.58 -4.67 -4.38
C ARG A 24 -14.69 -4.21 -3.23
N ILE A 25 -13.38 -4.11 -3.44
CA ILE A 25 -12.42 -3.65 -2.42
C ILE A 25 -12.54 -2.13 -2.32
N VAL A 26 -12.84 -1.65 -1.11
CA VAL A 26 -12.98 -0.23 -0.79
C VAL A 26 -11.76 0.28 -0.03
N LEU A 27 -11.16 -0.58 0.79
CA LEU A 27 -9.97 -0.30 1.58
C LEU A 27 -8.92 -1.37 1.28
N LEU A 28 -7.68 -0.94 1.05
CA LEU A 28 -6.55 -1.79 0.73
C LEU A 28 -5.39 -1.42 1.65
N GLU A 29 -4.91 -2.37 2.44
CA GLU A 29 -3.77 -2.22 3.34
C GLU A 29 -2.67 -3.18 2.91
N LEU A 30 -1.48 -2.65 2.61
CA LEU A 30 -0.34 -3.39 2.09
C LEU A 30 0.92 -3.07 2.87
N GLU A 31 1.66 -4.09 3.28
CA GLU A 31 3.05 -3.91 3.73
C GLU A 31 3.92 -3.62 2.50
N VAL A 32 4.58 -2.46 2.49
CA VAL A 32 5.40 -2.00 1.36
C VAL A 32 6.85 -1.81 1.80
N SER A 33 7.78 -2.02 0.87
CA SER A 33 9.21 -1.85 1.12
C SER A 33 9.81 -0.72 0.29
N PHE A 34 10.76 0.02 0.87
CA PHE A 34 11.50 1.10 0.20
C PHE A 34 12.90 0.66 -0.27
N ALA A 35 13.30 -0.56 0.07
CA ALA A 35 14.54 -1.20 -0.35
C ALA A 35 14.30 -2.70 -0.57
N PRO A 36 15.12 -3.39 -1.38
CA PRO A 36 15.00 -4.83 -1.57
C PRO A 36 15.46 -5.58 -0.31
N LEU A 37 14.52 -6.18 0.40
CA LEU A 37 14.75 -7.02 1.59
C LEU A 37 14.61 -8.52 1.29
N TYR A 38 13.82 -8.85 0.27
CA TYR A 38 13.51 -10.19 -0.22
C TYR A 38 13.78 -10.27 -1.73
N GLN A 39 14.12 -11.47 -2.22
CA GLN A 39 14.42 -11.66 -3.64
C GLN A 39 13.16 -11.55 -4.49
N GLY A 40 13.19 -10.68 -5.51
CA GLY A 40 12.12 -10.55 -6.49
C GLY A 40 10.87 -9.83 -5.97
N GLN A 41 10.93 -9.23 -4.78
CA GLN A 41 9.85 -8.39 -4.28
C GLN A 41 9.68 -7.12 -5.14
N LYS A 42 8.47 -6.57 -5.11
CA LYS A 42 8.23 -5.22 -5.60
C LYS A 42 8.55 -4.19 -4.52
N LEU A 43 8.95 -3.00 -4.96
CA LEU A 43 9.12 -1.85 -4.08
C LEU A 43 7.83 -1.02 -4.00
N PHE A 44 7.77 -0.13 -3.01
CA PHE A 44 6.68 0.81 -2.81
C PHE A 44 6.29 1.52 -4.11
N SER A 45 7.25 1.97 -4.90
CA SER A 45 6.98 2.67 -6.16
C SER A 45 6.14 1.85 -7.14
N GLU A 46 6.42 0.55 -7.24
CA GLU A 46 5.69 -0.34 -8.17
C GLU A 46 4.31 -0.70 -7.62
N ILE A 47 4.22 -0.96 -6.32
CA ILE A 47 2.93 -1.24 -5.65
C ILE A 47 2.03 0.00 -5.68
N HIS A 48 2.60 1.18 -5.45
CA HIS A 48 1.90 2.45 -5.49
C HIS A 48 1.36 2.75 -6.89
N GLU A 49 2.20 2.62 -7.92
CA GLU A 49 1.79 2.79 -9.32
C GLU A 49 0.64 1.83 -9.67
N TRP A 50 0.75 0.56 -9.27
CA TRP A 50 -0.34 -0.41 -9.48
C TRP A 50 -1.62 0.02 -8.78
N ALA A 51 -1.55 0.49 -7.54
CA ALA A 51 -2.72 0.93 -6.78
C ALA A 51 -3.42 2.11 -7.47
N LEU A 52 -2.65 3.11 -7.91
CA LEU A 52 -3.15 4.26 -8.65
C LEU A 52 -3.86 3.83 -9.95
N GLN A 53 -3.22 2.96 -10.74
CA GLN A 53 -3.79 2.44 -11.99
C GLN A 53 -5.10 1.66 -11.78
N ASN A 54 -5.33 1.12 -10.57
CA ASN A 54 -6.53 0.36 -10.22
C ASN A 54 -7.59 1.18 -9.45
N GLY A 55 -7.46 2.51 -9.46
CA GLY A 55 -8.45 3.44 -8.92
C GLY A 55 -8.40 3.59 -7.39
N PHE A 56 -7.26 3.28 -6.79
CA PHE A 56 -7.01 3.51 -5.38
C PHE A 56 -6.19 4.79 -5.15
N CYS A 57 -6.41 5.44 -4.02
CA CYS A 57 -5.64 6.60 -3.57
C CYS A 57 -5.01 6.30 -2.22
N LEU A 58 -3.74 6.64 -2.04
CA LEU A 58 -3.04 6.50 -0.76
C LEU A 58 -3.62 7.50 0.25
N VAL A 59 -4.03 7.01 1.41
CA VAL A 59 -4.63 7.85 2.48
C VAL A 59 -3.84 7.83 3.77
N ALA A 60 -3.05 6.79 4.02
CA ALA A 60 -2.12 6.74 5.14
C ALA A 60 -0.88 5.92 4.79
N LEU A 61 0.24 6.28 5.41
CA LEU A 61 1.50 5.56 5.32
C LEU A 61 2.13 5.53 6.72
N GLU A 62 2.08 4.38 7.37
CA GLU A 62 2.58 4.20 8.73
C GLU A 62 3.97 3.57 8.69
N ALA A 63 4.95 4.25 9.25
CA ALA A 63 6.32 3.78 9.23
C ALA A 63 6.47 2.50 10.09
N GLY A 64 6.94 1.41 9.47
CA GLY A 64 7.22 0.15 10.15
C GLY A 64 8.70 0.01 10.49
N PHE A 65 9.44 -0.71 9.66
CA PHE A 65 10.84 -1.02 9.91
C PHE A 65 11.80 0.02 9.34
N ARG A 66 12.84 0.35 10.11
CA ARG A 66 13.93 1.25 9.72
C ARG A 66 15.28 0.56 9.85
N ASN A 67 16.23 0.96 9.01
CA ASN A 67 17.61 0.55 9.17
C ASN A 67 18.16 1.10 10.50
N PRO A 68 18.67 0.28 11.44
CA PRO A 68 19.11 0.75 12.76
C PRO A 68 20.37 1.60 12.73
N LYS A 69 21.13 1.60 11.62
CA LYS A 69 22.37 2.38 11.46
C LYS A 69 22.13 3.70 10.73
N THR A 70 21.31 3.68 9.68
CA THR A 70 21.08 4.87 8.83
C THR A 70 19.75 5.57 9.11
N TYR A 71 18.87 4.94 9.89
CA TYR A 71 17.49 5.38 10.16
C TYR A 71 16.59 5.52 8.93
N HIS A 72 17.06 5.06 7.77
CA HIS A 72 16.26 5.01 6.54
C HIS A 72 15.04 4.11 6.74
N LEU A 73 13.89 4.56 6.25
CA LEU A 73 12.68 3.74 6.21
C LEU A 73 12.89 2.57 5.24
N LEU A 74 12.65 1.36 5.72
CA LEU A 74 12.78 0.14 4.94
C LEU A 74 11.42 -0.46 4.62
N GLN A 75 10.47 -0.39 5.55
CA GLN A 75 9.10 -0.88 5.35
C GLN A 75 8.06 0.06 5.99
N ALA A 76 6.85 0.05 5.46
CA ALA A 76 5.70 0.75 6.00
C ALA A 76 4.41 -0.01 5.70
N ASP A 77 3.36 0.28 6.44
CA ASP A 77 2.00 -0.11 6.11
C ASP A 77 1.36 1.02 5.31
N ALA A 78 0.95 0.71 4.08
CA ALA A 78 0.31 1.67 3.17
C ALA A 78 -1.18 1.38 3.07
N LEU A 79 -2.00 2.37 3.46
CA LEU A 79 -3.44 2.29 3.40
C LEU A 79 -3.97 3.09 2.21
N TYR A 80 -4.82 2.45 1.41
CA TYR A 80 -5.43 3.02 0.23
C TYR A 80 -6.95 2.89 0.25
N THR A 81 -7.65 3.88 -0.28
CA THR A 81 -9.11 3.83 -0.49
C THR A 81 -9.47 3.88 -1.97
N ARG A 82 -10.56 3.21 -2.36
CA ARG A 82 -11.10 3.29 -3.72
C ARG A 82 -11.83 4.60 -3.95
N GLY A 83 -11.50 5.28 -5.06
CA GLY A 83 -12.07 6.58 -5.42
C GLY A 83 -11.44 7.71 -4.61
N GLY A 84 -11.15 8.83 -5.28
CA GLY A 84 -10.46 10.00 -4.73
C GLY A 84 -11.23 10.78 -3.67
N ALA A 85 -11.71 10.12 -2.63
CA ALA A 85 -12.17 10.79 -1.42
C ALA A 85 -10.94 11.21 -0.60
N ALA A 86 -10.25 12.25 -1.06
CA ALA A 86 -9.77 13.20 -0.06
C ALA A 86 -11.05 13.68 0.66
N PRO A 87 -11.20 13.49 1.97
CA PRO A 87 -12.34 14.03 2.66
C PRO A 87 -12.38 15.52 2.38
N HIS A 88 -13.54 16.01 1.95
CA HIS A 88 -13.84 17.43 1.96
C HIS A 88 -13.53 17.92 3.38
N GLN A 89 -12.44 18.65 3.55
CA GLN A 89 -12.16 19.36 4.79
C GLN A 89 -13.18 20.51 4.86
N SER A 90 -14.41 20.20 5.29
CA SER A 90 -15.26 21.18 5.93
C SER A 90 -14.58 21.51 7.26
N GLY A 91 -14.09 22.75 7.35
CA GLY A 91 -12.96 23.11 8.20
C GLY A 91 -13.13 22.92 9.70
N ILE A 92 -12.00 23.07 10.38
CA ILE A 92 -11.93 23.56 11.76
C ILE A 92 -10.72 24.51 11.78
N ASN A 93 -10.96 25.69 12.35
CA ASN A 93 -10.07 26.85 12.49
C ASN A 93 -8.66 26.53 13.02
#